data_AF-A0A2N1JAA5-F1
#
_entry.id   AF-A0A2N1JAA5-F1
#
_cell.length_a   1.000
_cell.length_b   1.000
_cell.length_c   1.000
_cell.angle_alpha   90.00
_cell.angle_beta   90.00
_cell.angle_gamma   90.00
#
_symmetry.space_group_name_H-M   'P 1'
#
loop_
_entity.id
_entity.type
_entity.pdbx_description
1 polymer ?
#
loop_
_entity_poly.entity_id
_entity_poly.type
_entity_poly.pdbx_seq_one_letter_code
_entity_poly.pdbx_strand_id
1 'polypeptide(L)'
;MFGTTARQAPKFSELHTKYVKDLYRSFLRNSLNWHIRRDVWRQDAMRIRAEFEDNRNVQNPRLLASILKEAEKKLMSWQHPDPYKHEEKTESLKDQRV
;
A
#
# COMPACT_ATOMS: atom_id res chain seq x y z
N MET A 1 17.47 38.63 22.81
CA MET A 1 16.53 38.24 21.74
C MET A 1 16.89 36.81 21.32
N PHE A 2 16.41 35.79 22.02
CA PHE A 2 16.76 34.39 21.72
C PHE A 2 15.82 33.84 20.67
N GLY A 3 16.37 33.51 19.50
CA GLY A 3 15.63 32.86 18.42
C GLY A 3 15.28 31.43 18.79
N THR A 4 13.99 31.13 18.89
CA THR A 4 13.44 29.78 18.95
C THR A 4 13.65 29.09 17.60
N THR A 5 14.70 28.28 17.47
CA THR A 5 14.81 27.31 16.37
C THR A 5 13.78 26.21 16.60
N ALA A 6 12.72 26.21 15.79
CA ALA A 6 11.71 25.16 15.81
C ALA A 6 12.36 23.79 15.54
N ARG A 7 12.21 22.86 16.48
CA ARG A 7 12.71 21.47 16.38
C ARG A 7 11.95 20.78 15.23
N GLN A 8 12.57 20.65 14.07
CA GLN A 8 11.97 19.94 12.94
C GLN A 8 11.86 18.44 13.29
N ALA A 9 10.70 17.85 13.01
CA ALA A 9 10.49 16.42 13.18
C ALA A 9 11.45 15.63 12.25
N PRO A 10 11.95 14.46 12.69
CA PRO A 10 12.82 13.65 11.84
C PRO A 10 12.06 13.21 10.58
N LYS A 11 12.63 13.53 9.41
CA LYS A 11 12.11 13.08 8.12
C LYS A 11 12.60 11.65 7.85
N PHE A 12 11.70 10.74 7.52
CA PHE A 12 12.07 9.40 7.10
C PHE A 12 12.82 9.41 5.76
N SER A 13 13.62 8.37 5.51
CA SER A 13 14.32 8.18 4.23
C SER A 13 13.32 8.06 3.06
N GLU A 14 13.74 8.48 1.88
CA GLU A 14 12.97 8.36 0.64
C GLU A 14 12.64 6.89 0.31
N LEU A 15 13.59 5.97 0.56
CA LEU A 15 13.40 4.54 0.36
C LEU A 15 12.28 3.99 1.24
N HIS A 16 12.23 4.44 2.50
CA HIS A 16 11.16 4.06 3.42
C HIS A 16 9.80 4.57 2.93
N THR A 17 9.73 5.82 2.48
CA THR A 17 8.49 6.40 1.92
C THR A 17 8.01 5.62 0.69
N LYS A 18 8.91 5.23 -0.20
CA LYS A 18 8.58 4.41 -1.37
C LYS A 18 8.05 3.04 -0.94
N TYR A 19 8.74 2.38 -0.03
CA TYR A 19 8.34 1.07 0.49
C TYR A 19 6.95 1.09 1.13
N VAL A 20 6.64 2.06 2.00
CA VAL A 20 5.30 2.21 2.60
C VAL A 20 4.23 2.45 1.53
N LYS A 21 4.52 3.27 0.51
CA LYS A 21 3.60 3.50 -0.61
C LYS A 21 3.32 2.23 -1.40
N ASP A 22 4.35 1.41 -1.64
CA ASP A 22 4.21 0.15 -2.37
C ASP A 22 3.45 -0.90 -1.55
N LEU A 23 3.67 -0.96 -0.25
CA LEU A 23 2.90 -1.79 0.68
C LEU A 23 1.41 -1.38 0.66
N TYR A 24 1.12 -0.08 0.80
CA TYR A 24 -0.25 0.46 0.73
C TYR A 24 -0.95 0.12 -0.59
N ARG A 25 -0.26 0.28 -1.73
CA ARG A 25 -0.79 -0.10 -3.06
C ARG A 25 -1.10 -1.59 -3.13
N SER A 26 -0.25 -2.42 -2.55
CA SER A 26 -0.43 -3.88 -2.53
C SER A 26 -1.66 -4.28 -1.72
N PHE A 27 -1.90 -3.64 -0.57
CA PHE A 27 -3.13 -3.82 0.21
C PHE A 27 -4.39 -3.45 -0.57
N LEU A 28 -4.40 -2.29 -1.25
CA LEU A 28 -5.56 -1.86 -2.03
C LEU A 28 -5.85 -2.78 -3.22
N ARG A 29 -4.81 -3.24 -3.91
CA ARG A 29 -4.93 -4.21 -5.02
C ARG A 29 -5.43 -5.55 -4.53
N ASN A 30 -4.90 -6.05 -3.42
CA ASN A 30 -5.34 -7.31 -2.84
C ASN A 30 -6.81 -7.23 -2.39
N SER A 31 -7.18 -6.15 -1.69
CA SER A 31 -8.58 -5.90 -1.33
C SER A 31 -9.47 -5.83 -2.57
N LEU A 32 -9.03 -5.18 -3.64
CA LEU A 32 -9.79 -5.14 -4.89
C LEU A 32 -10.03 -6.52 -5.48
N ASN A 33 -9.04 -7.42 -5.46
CA ASN A 33 -9.20 -8.77 -5.99
C ASN A 33 -10.30 -9.56 -5.27
N TRP A 34 -10.51 -9.33 -3.98
CA TRP A 34 -11.59 -9.95 -3.21
C TRP A 34 -12.98 -9.34 -3.49
N HIS A 35 -13.05 -8.12 -4.01
CA HIS A 35 -14.30 -7.38 -4.14
C HIS A 35 -14.72 -7.23 -5.60
N ILE A 36 -15.83 -7.89 -5.96
CA ILE A 36 -16.47 -7.71 -7.28
C ILE A 36 -17.12 -6.32 -7.39
N ARG A 37 -17.79 -5.87 -6.31
CA ARG A 37 -18.53 -4.60 -6.29
C ARG A 37 -17.68 -3.44 -5.78
N ARG A 38 -17.70 -2.32 -6.51
CA ARG A 38 -16.89 -1.14 -6.18
C ARG A 38 -17.33 -0.41 -4.92
N ASP A 39 -18.62 -0.44 -4.58
CA ASP A 39 -19.14 0.29 -3.41
C ASP A 39 -18.63 -0.32 -2.10
N VAL A 40 -18.65 -1.65 -2.01
CA VAL A 40 -18.10 -2.39 -0.86
C VAL A 40 -16.59 -2.20 -0.78
N TRP A 41 -15.90 -2.28 -1.92
CA TRP A 41 -14.46 -2.02 -1.97
C TRP A 41 -14.06 -0.63 -1.45
N ARG A 42 -14.88 0.41 -1.67
CA ARG A 42 -14.57 1.76 -1.15
C ARG A 42 -14.58 1.80 0.38
N GLN A 43 -15.47 1.05 1.03
CA GLN A 43 -15.51 0.95 2.49
C GLN A 43 -14.23 0.29 3.01
N ASP A 44 -13.80 -0.77 2.33
CA ASP A 44 -12.54 -1.47 2.63
C ASP A 44 -11.31 -0.58 2.42
N ALA A 45 -11.26 0.15 1.31
CA ALA A 45 -10.18 1.08 1.01
C ALA A 45 -10.08 2.20 2.05
N MET A 46 -11.22 2.70 2.54
CA MET A 46 -11.25 3.68 3.63
C MET A 46 -10.70 3.11 4.93
N ARG A 47 -11.07 1.86 5.28
CA ARG A 47 -10.54 1.19 6.46
C ARG A 47 -9.03 1.02 6.38
N ILE A 48 -8.53 0.53 5.24
CA ILE A 48 -7.08 0.38 5.00
C ILE A 48 -6.40 1.74 5.13
N ARG A 49 -6.97 2.81 4.59
CA ARG A 49 -6.41 4.15 4.73
C ARG A 49 -6.36 4.62 6.19
N ALA A 50 -7.43 4.41 6.95
CA ALA A 50 -7.46 4.76 8.37
C ALA A 50 -6.37 4.02 9.16
N GLU A 51 -6.21 2.70 8.94
CA GLU A 51 -5.14 1.91 9.58
C GLU A 51 -3.74 2.48 9.30
N PHE A 52 -3.49 2.98 8.08
CA PHE A 52 -2.19 3.59 7.73
C PHE A 52 -2.01 5.00 8.32
N GLU A 53 -3.06 5.82 8.36
CA GLU A 53 -2.98 7.17 8.97
C GLU A 53 -2.79 7.10 10.49
N ASP A 54 -3.40 6.12 11.17
CA ASP A 54 -3.23 5.91 12.61
C ASP A 54 -1.75 5.64 12.98
N ASN A 55 -1.03 4.94 12.10
CA ASN A 55 0.38 4.59 12.29
C ASN A 55 1.37 5.63 11.74
N ARG A 56 0.89 6.75 11.19
CA ARG A 56 1.72 7.74 10.50
C ARG A 56 2.72 8.47 11.41
N ASN A 57 2.38 8.63 12.69
CA ASN A 57 3.17 9.42 13.64
C ASN A 57 4.15 8.58 14.47
N VAL A 58 4.33 7.29 14.13
CA VAL A 58 5.25 6.40 14.85
C VAL A 58 6.70 6.78 14.54
N GLN A 59 7.42 7.32 15.52
CA GLN A 59 8.82 7.77 15.34
C GLN A 59 9.85 6.72 15.75
N ASN A 60 9.47 5.71 16.54
CA ASN A 60 10.39 4.69 17.02
C ASN A 60 10.69 3.66 15.92
N PRO A 61 11.95 3.53 15.46
CA PRO A 61 12.30 2.65 14.34
C PRO A 61 12.08 1.15 14.64
N ARG A 62 12.22 0.72 15.89
CA ARG A 62 11.99 -0.69 16.26
C ARG A 62 10.50 -1.04 16.17
N LEU A 63 9.65 -0.15 16.68
CA LEU A 63 8.20 -0.29 16.61
C LEU A 63 7.70 -0.21 15.16
N LEU A 64 8.29 0.67 14.36
CA LEU A 64 7.98 0.77 12.94
C LEU A 64 8.29 -0.54 12.21
N ALA A 65 9.45 -1.14 12.46
CA ALA A 65 9.82 -2.41 11.86
C ALA A 65 8.87 -3.56 12.27
N SER A 66 8.41 -3.60 13.52
CA SER A 66 7.44 -4.61 13.96
C SER A 66 6.08 -4.42 13.29
N ILE A 67 5.59 -3.19 13.20
CA ILE A 67 4.31 -2.86 12.53
C ILE A 67 4.35 -3.26 11.06
N LEU A 68 5.45 -2.94 10.35
CA LEU A 68 5.60 -3.30 8.95
C LEU A 68 5.61 -4.82 8.76
N LYS A 69 6.33 -5.55 9.62
CA LYS A 69 6.38 -7.02 9.57
C LYS A 69 5.00 -7.63 9.83
N GLU A 70 4.24 -7.08 10.77
CA GLU A 70 2.86 -7.51 11.04
C GLU A 70 1.93 -7.23 9.86
N ALA A 71 2.07 -6.05 9.23
CA ALA A 71 1.33 -5.69 8.03
C ALA A 71 1.65 -6.62 6.85
N GLU A 72 2.93 -6.95 6.61
CA GLU A 72 3.32 -7.92 5.59
C GLU A 72 2.73 -9.30 5.87
N LYS A 73 2.76 -9.76 7.12
CA LYS A 73 2.13 -11.03 7.52
C LYS A 73 0.62 -11.02 7.26
N LYS A 74 -0.07 -9.92 7.59
CA LYS A 74 -1.50 -9.73 7.30
C LYS A 74 -1.76 -9.79 5.80
N LEU A 75 -0.95 -9.11 4.99
CA LEU A 75 -1.06 -9.11 3.53
C LEU A 75 -0.89 -10.52 2.95
N MET A 76 0.13 -11.26 3.39
CA MET A 76 0.38 -12.64 2.93
C MET A 76 -0.74 -13.59 3.34
N SER A 77 -1.25 -13.48 4.57
CA SER A 77 -2.33 -14.35 5.07
C SER A 77 -3.63 -14.20 4.29
N TRP A 78 -3.86 -13.02 3.72
CA TRP A 78 -5.11 -12.68 3.05
C TRP A 78 -4.91 -12.47 1.54
N GLN A 79 -3.81 -12.96 0.98
CA GLN A 79 -3.55 -12.82 -0.44
C GLN A 79 -4.55 -13.65 -1.25
N HIS A 80 -5.17 -13.06 -2.28
CA HIS A 80 -6.08 -13.80 -3.15
C HIS A 80 -5.31 -14.89 -3.93
N PRO A 81 -5.80 -16.15 -3.97
CA PRO A 81 -5.09 -17.26 -4.63
C PRO A 81 -4.93 -17.08 -6.14
N ASP A 82 -5.86 -16.38 -6.78
CA ASP A 82 -5.78 -16.02 -8.21
C ASP A 82 -5.96 -14.51 -8.43
N PRO A 83 -4.90 -13.69 -8.33
CA PRO A 83 -5.01 -12.25 -8.48
C PRO A 83 -5.48 -11.85 -9.88
N TYR A 84 -6.33 -10.82 -9.97
CA TYR A 84 -6.76 -10.28 -11.26
C TYR A 84 -5.56 -9.78 -12.07
N LYS A 85 -5.30 -10.41 -13.22
CA LYS A 85 -4.29 -10.00 -14.19
C LYS A 85 -5.01 -9.31 -15.34
N HIS A 86 -4.66 -8.06 -15.60
CA HIS A 86 -5.16 -7.39 -16.79
C HIS A 86 -4.59 -8.14 -18.00
N GLU A 87 -5.45 -8.51 -18.94
CA GLU A 87 -5.01 -9.10 -20.19
C GLU A 87 -4.28 -8.00 -20.96
N GLU A 88 -2.95 -8.04 -20.92
CA GLU A 88 -2.15 -7.22 -21.82
C GLU A 88 -2.55 -7.66 -23.23
N LYS A 89 -3.10 -6.72 -24.01
CA LYS A 89 -3.26 -6.91 -25.45
C LYS A 89 -1.84 -7.07 -26.01
N THR A 90 -1.37 -8.30 -26.10
CA THR A 90 -0.21 -8.61 -26.91
C THR A 90 -0.62 -8.25 -28.34
N GLU A 91 -0.01 -7.21 -28.90
CA GLU A 91 -0.19 -6.74 -30.28
C GLU A 91 0.32 -7.76 -31.31
N SER A 92 0.19 -9.06 -31.05
CA SER A 92 0.77 -10.15 -31.83
C SER A 92 -0.21 -10.83 -32.80
N LEU A 93 -1.49 -10.42 -32.85
CA LEU A 93 -2.52 -11.09 -33.67
C LEU A 93 -3.09 -10.24 -34.82
N LYS A 94 -2.50 -9.08 -35.13
CA LYS A 94 -2.97 -8.23 -36.24
C LYS A 94 -2.39 -8.60 -37.62
N ASP A 95 -1.38 -9.46 -37.68
CA ASP A 95 -0.67 -9.83 -38.93
C ASP A 95 -1.22 -11.10 -39.64
N GLN A 96 -2.31 -11.68 -39.14
CA GLN A 96 -2.92 -12.91 -39.70
C GLN A 96 -4.29 -12.70 -40.35
N ARG A 97 -4.61 -11.50 -40.83
CA ARG A 97 -5.71 -11.34 -41.79
C ARG A 97 -5.12 -11.23 -43.19
N VAL A 98 -5.09 -12.40 -43.83
CA VAL A 98 -4.96 -12.64 -45.28
C VAL A 98 -5.96 -11.78 -46.04
#